data_AF-A0A9X9PAT5-F1
#
_entry.id   AF-A0A9X9PAT5-F1
#
_cell.length_a   1.000
_cell.length_b   1.000
_cell.length_c   1.000
_cell.angle_alpha   90.00
_cell.angle_beta   90.00
_cell.angle_gamma   90.00
#
_symmetry.space_group_name_H-M   'P 1'
#
loop_
_entity.id
_entity.type
_entity.pdbx_description
1 polymer ?
#
loop_
_entity_poly.entity_id
_entity_poly.type
_entity_poly.pdbx_seq_one_letter_code
_entity_poly.pdbx_strand_id
1 'polypeptide(L)'
;MSESDDMGDDPKAQKLARERARDARRYREENPEPKGRNAIKTADPIIRELFLAAYRKGISRAEIARRVDRSETTVSNWKKNVRSLSTFDAVVFAQAVGCEIIVRDKPDEQ
;
A
#
# COMPACT_ATOMS: atom_id res chain seq x y z
N MET A 1 11.27 40.64 20.15
CA MET A 1 12.25 40.00 19.25
C MET A 1 11.77 38.58 19.07
N SER A 2 11.49 38.16 17.84
CA SER A 2 10.91 36.86 17.53
C SER A 2 12.05 35.87 17.27
N GLU A 3 12.28 34.93 18.18
CA GLU A 3 13.17 33.79 17.94
C GLU A 3 12.54 32.89 16.87
N SER A 4 13.33 32.59 15.85
CA SER A 4 12.97 31.72 14.73
C SER A 4 13.81 30.47 14.87
N ASP A 5 13.17 29.33 15.15
CA ASP A 5 13.81 28.02 15.24
C ASP A 5 14.35 27.58 13.87
N ASP A 6 15.67 27.71 13.67
CA ASP A 6 16.40 27.25 12.49
C ASP A 6 16.73 25.75 12.64
N MET A 7 15.74 24.91 12.34
CA MET A 7 15.85 23.45 12.37
C MET A 7 16.27 22.90 11.00
N GLY A 8 17.56 22.97 10.66
CA GLY A 8 18.02 22.38 9.41
C GLY A 8 19.53 22.30 9.18
N ASP A 9 20.25 21.40 9.87
CA ASP A 9 21.46 20.76 9.29
C ASP A 9 22.09 19.70 10.20
N ASP A 10 21.49 18.50 10.32
CA ASP A 10 22.23 17.34 10.84
C ASP A 10 22.90 16.57 9.69
N PRO A 11 24.24 16.63 9.53
CA PRO A 11 24.96 15.98 8.44
C PRO A 11 24.88 14.45 8.49
N LYS A 12 24.60 13.82 9.65
CA LYS A 12 24.35 12.38 9.74
C LYS A 12 23.00 12.01 9.13
N ALA A 13 21.99 12.85 9.33
CA ALA A 13 20.67 12.67 8.72
C ALA A 13 20.74 12.78 7.18
N GLN A 14 21.53 13.73 6.66
CA GLN A 14 21.77 13.85 5.22
C GLN A 14 22.50 12.63 4.64
N LYS A 15 23.51 12.11 5.35
CA LYS A 15 24.25 10.92 4.92
C LYS A 15 23.36 9.68 4.87
N LEU A 16 22.54 9.46 5.90
CA LEU A 16 21.58 8.35 5.97
C LEU A 16 20.51 8.45 4.87
N ALA A 17 20.03 9.66 4.56
CA ALA A 17 19.09 9.87 3.47
C ALA A 17 19.70 9.53 2.10
N ARG A 18 20.97 9.88 1.86
CA ARG A 18 21.71 9.55 0.64
C ARG A 18 21.94 8.05 0.48
N GLU A 19 22.23 7.37 1.58
CA GLU A 19 22.43 5.91 1.62
C GLU A 19 21.13 5.17 1.31
N ARG A 20 20.03 5.54 1.98
CA ARG A 20 18.69 5.02 1.68
C ARG A 20 18.26 5.28 0.23
N ALA A 21 18.62 6.43 -0.34
CA ALA A 21 18.33 6.73 -1.73
C ALA A 21 19.10 5.83 -2.72
N ARG A 22 20.34 5.44 -2.40
CA ARG A 22 21.11 4.48 -3.20
C ARG A 22 20.56 3.07 -3.11
N ASP A 23 20.23 2.60 -1.91
CA ASP A 23 19.66 1.26 -1.72
C ASP A 23 18.29 1.15 -2.41
N ALA A 24 17.46 2.19 -2.30
CA ALA A 24 16.19 2.28 -3.03
C ALA A 24 16.36 2.32 -4.55
N ARG A 25 17.51 2.77 -5.06
CA ARG A 25 17.82 2.72 -6.50
C ARG A 25 18.26 1.32 -6.91
N ARG A 26 19.16 0.69 -6.17
CA ARG A 26 19.64 -0.67 -6.44
C ARG A 26 18.49 -1.68 -6.41
N TYR A 27 17.60 -1.58 -5.42
CA TYR A 27 16.40 -2.42 -5.34
C TYR A 27 15.48 -2.28 -6.56
N ARG A 28 15.34 -1.07 -7.13
CA ARG A 28 14.54 -0.81 -8.34
C ARG A 28 15.19 -1.35 -9.62
N GLU A 29 16.51 -1.41 -9.67
CA GLU A 29 17.24 -1.99 -10.80
C GLU A 29 17.18 -3.52 -10.76
N GLU A 30 17.23 -4.13 -9.57
CA GLU A 30 17.12 -5.59 -9.37
C GLU A 30 15.68 -6.11 -9.47
N ASN A 31 14.67 -5.25 -9.23
CA ASN A 31 13.24 -5.61 -9.27
C ASN A 31 12.48 -4.68 -10.23
N PRO A 32 12.46 -4.97 -11.55
CA PRO A 32 11.80 -4.12 -12.52
C PRO A 32 10.28 -4.06 -12.27
N GLU A 33 9.74 -2.84 -12.17
CA GLU A 33 8.33 -2.65 -11.83
C GLU A 33 7.38 -3.20 -12.92
N PRO A 34 6.23 -3.79 -12.53
CA PRO A 34 5.20 -4.18 -13.49
C PRO A 34 4.71 -2.95 -14.27
N LYS A 35 4.67 -3.02 -15.61
CA LYS A 35 4.26 -1.88 -16.45
C LYS A 35 2.76 -1.85 -16.71
N GLY A 36 2.12 -0.70 -16.45
CA GLY A 36 0.71 -0.39 -16.73
C GLY A 36 0.07 0.52 -15.67
N ARG A 37 -1.07 1.16 -15.99
CA ARG A 37 -1.78 2.13 -15.10
C ARG A 37 -2.20 1.57 -13.72
N ASN A 38 -2.07 0.26 -13.50
CA ASN A 38 -2.51 -0.45 -12.31
C ASN A 38 -1.46 -1.38 -11.67
N ALA A 39 -0.15 -1.10 -11.78
CA ALA A 39 0.83 -1.84 -10.97
C ALA A 39 0.48 -1.70 -9.47
N ILE A 40 -0.18 -2.71 -8.91
CA ILE A 40 -0.48 -2.80 -7.50
C ILE A 40 0.85 -3.12 -6.84
N LYS A 41 1.47 -2.11 -6.23
CA LYS A 41 2.83 -2.20 -5.65
C LYS A 41 2.82 -2.71 -4.22
N THR A 42 1.69 -3.21 -3.73
CA THR A 42 1.59 -3.70 -2.36
C THR A 42 2.28 -5.05 -2.22
N ALA A 43 3.09 -5.21 -1.18
CA ALA A 43 3.69 -6.49 -0.82
C ALA A 43 2.68 -7.43 -0.14
N ASP A 44 1.56 -6.88 0.36
CA ASP A 44 0.53 -7.66 1.04
C ASP A 44 -0.32 -8.45 0.02
N PRO A 45 -0.32 -9.80 0.08
CA PRO A 45 -1.04 -10.62 -0.88
C PRO A 45 -2.56 -10.41 -0.81
N ILE A 46 -3.13 -10.15 0.38
CA ILE A 46 -4.57 -9.93 0.56
C ILE A 46 -4.97 -8.62 -0.12
N ILE A 47 -4.23 -7.54 0.14
CA ILE A 47 -4.49 -6.24 -0.48
C ILE A 47 -4.40 -6.37 -2.01
N ARG A 48 -3.38 -7.07 -2.52
CA ARG A 48 -3.20 -7.30 -3.95
C ARG A 48 -4.40 -8.00 -4.57
N GLU A 49 -4.87 -9.11 -3.97
CA GLU A 49 -6.01 -9.87 -4.50
C GLU A 49 -7.32 -9.05 -4.46
N LEU A 50 -7.56 -8.26 -3.40
CA LEU A 50 -8.73 -7.39 -3.31
C LEU A 50 -8.77 -6.33 -4.43
N PHE A 51 -7.63 -5.68 -4.72
CA PHE A 51 -7.57 -4.72 -5.82
C PHE A 51 -7.67 -5.39 -7.20
N LEU A 52 -7.16 -6.61 -7.37
CA LEU A 52 -7.35 -7.38 -8.59
C LEU A 52 -8.81 -7.77 -8.80
N ALA A 53 -9.50 -8.20 -7.74
CA ALA A 53 -10.93 -8.50 -7.77
C ALA A 53 -11.76 -7.26 -8.13
N ALA A 54 -11.45 -6.09 -7.54
CA ALA A 54 -12.07 -4.83 -7.90
C ALA A 54 -11.88 -4.49 -9.39
N TYR A 55 -10.64 -4.64 -9.89
CA TYR A 55 -10.31 -4.36 -11.28
C TYR A 55 -11.06 -5.27 -12.26
N ARG A 56 -11.13 -6.58 -11.99
CA ARG A 56 -11.89 -7.54 -12.81
C ARG A 56 -13.38 -7.19 -12.90
N LYS A 57 -13.93 -6.54 -11.87
CA LYS A 57 -15.33 -6.10 -11.81
C LYS A 57 -15.53 -4.66 -12.31
N GLY A 58 -14.49 -4.00 -12.82
CA GLY A 58 -14.56 -2.62 -13.29
C GLY A 58 -14.81 -1.59 -12.20
N ILE A 59 -14.59 -1.95 -10.93
CA ILE A 59 -14.83 -1.05 -9.79
C ILE A 59 -13.65 -0.08 -9.69
N SER A 60 -13.94 1.22 -9.78
CA SER A 60 -12.93 2.27 -9.68
C SER A 60 -12.46 2.46 -8.24
N ARG A 61 -11.30 3.09 -8.05
CA ARG A 61 -10.79 3.40 -6.70
C ARG A 61 -11.71 4.34 -5.92
N ALA A 62 -12.31 5.32 -6.59
CA ALA A 62 -13.27 6.24 -5.99
C ALA A 62 -14.52 5.48 -5.50
N GLU A 63 -14.97 4.51 -6.29
CA GLU A 63 -16.10 3.67 -5.91
C GLU A 63 -15.76 2.73 -4.74
N ILE A 64 -14.55 2.17 -4.70
CA ILE A 64 -14.07 1.42 -3.52
C ILE A 64 -14.12 2.32 -2.29
N ALA A 65 -13.51 3.51 -2.35
CA ALA A 65 -13.47 4.47 -1.26
C ALA A 65 -14.87 4.80 -0.72
N ARG A 66 -15.83 5.04 -1.62
CA ARG A 66 -17.24 5.27 -1.29
C ARG A 66 -17.88 4.08 -0.60
N ARG A 67 -17.65 2.85 -1.07
CA ARG A 67 -18.25 1.63 -0.51
C ARG A 67 -17.65 1.23 0.84
N VAL A 68 -16.38 1.53 1.08
CA VAL A 68 -15.70 1.21 2.34
C VAL A 68 -15.77 2.35 3.37
N ASP A 69 -16.44 3.45 3.03
CA ASP A 69 -16.52 4.67 3.84
C ASP A 69 -15.13 5.19 4.29
N ARG A 70 -14.23 5.34 3.31
CA ARG A 70 -12.88 5.90 3.52
C ARG A 70 -12.56 6.93 2.46
N SER A 71 -11.57 7.78 2.73
CA SER A 71 -11.07 8.70 1.72
C SER A 71 -10.30 7.96 0.61
N GLU A 72 -10.36 8.49 -0.62
CA GLU A 72 -9.57 7.95 -1.74
C GLU A 72 -8.06 7.92 -1.44
N THR A 73 -7.58 8.88 -0.65
CA THR A 73 -6.19 8.92 -0.16
C THR A 73 -5.87 7.69 0.70
N THR A 74 -6.79 7.27 1.56
CA THR A 74 -6.62 6.06 2.40
C THR A 74 -6.53 4.81 1.53
N VAL A 75 -7.41 4.66 0.55
CA VAL A 75 -7.38 3.54 -0.41
C VAL A 75 -6.10 3.54 -1.25
N SER A 76 -5.62 4.72 -1.64
CA SER A 76 -4.34 4.89 -2.34
C SER A 76 -3.14 4.47 -1.46
N ASN A 77 -3.18 4.79 -0.17
CA ASN A 77 -2.14 4.41 0.78
C ASN A 77 -2.09 2.90 1.02
N TRP A 78 -3.24 2.21 1.04
CA TRP A 78 -3.28 0.75 1.07
C TRP A 78 -2.60 0.14 -0.16
N LYS A 79 -2.88 0.66 -1.36
CA LYS A 79 -2.24 0.18 -2.61
C LYS A 79 -0.73 0.38 -2.63
N LYS A 80 -0.22 1.41 -1.95
CA LYS A 80 1.22 1.74 -1.85
C LYS A 80 1.91 1.05 -0.68
N ASN A 81 1.19 0.24 0.11
CA ASN A 81 1.68 -0.36 1.35
C ASN A 81 2.24 0.67 2.35
N VAL A 82 1.73 1.90 2.31
CA VAL A 82 2.14 2.98 3.22
C VAL A 82 1.42 2.86 4.57
N ARG A 83 0.26 2.21 4.57
CA ARG A 83 -0.53 1.91 5.77
C ARG A 83 -1.00 0.47 5.68
N SER A 84 -0.80 -0.28 6.76
CA SER A 84 -1.35 -1.63 6.90
C SER A 84 -2.88 -1.56 6.81
N LEU A 85 -3.45 -2.48 6.03
CA LEU A 85 -4.89 -2.67 5.97
C LEU A 85 -5.30 -3.40 7.25
N SER A 86 -6.24 -2.83 8.02
CA SER A 86 -6.78 -3.54 9.17
C SER A 86 -7.60 -4.75 8.71
N THR A 87 -7.72 -5.79 9.54
CA THR A 87 -8.58 -6.94 9.24
C THR A 87 -10.02 -6.51 8.96
N PHE A 88 -10.53 -5.53 9.71
CA PHE A 88 -11.85 -4.95 9.50
C PHE A 88 -11.97 -4.30 8.11
N ASP A 89 -11.03 -3.42 7.74
CA ASP A 89 -11.05 -2.79 6.42
C ASP A 89 -10.89 -3.82 5.29
N ALA A 90 -10.16 -4.92 5.51
CA ALA A 90 -10.05 -6.01 4.55
C ALA A 90 -11.39 -6.71 4.30
N VAL A 91 -12.14 -7.01 5.37
CA VAL A 91 -13.49 -7.60 5.26
C VAL A 91 -14.45 -6.63 4.57
N VAL A 92 -14.46 -5.37 4.97
CA VAL A 92 -15.31 -4.34 4.35
C VAL A 92 -14.97 -4.14 2.87
N PHE A 93 -13.69 -4.14 2.51
CA PHE A 93 -13.26 -4.09 1.11
C PHE A 93 -13.76 -5.33 0.36
N ALA A 94 -13.54 -6.53 0.88
CA ALA A 94 -14.01 -7.76 0.26
C ALA A 94 -15.52 -7.71 -0.03
N GLN A 95 -16.33 -7.29 0.95
CA GLN A 95 -17.77 -7.08 0.78
C GLN A 95 -18.08 -6.01 -0.27
N ALA A 96 -17.38 -4.87 -0.24
CA ALA A 96 -17.55 -3.79 -1.21
C ALA A 96 -17.30 -4.24 -2.66
N VAL A 97 -16.40 -5.20 -2.86
CA VAL A 97 -16.15 -5.79 -4.18
C VAL A 97 -16.98 -7.05 -4.45
N GLY A 98 -17.83 -7.49 -3.51
CA GLY A 98 -18.63 -8.71 -3.64
C GLY A 98 -17.77 -9.98 -3.63
N CYS A 99 -16.81 -10.04 -2.72
CA CYS A 99 -15.95 -11.19 -2.45
C CYS A 99 -16.07 -11.58 -0.97
N GLU A 100 -15.72 -12.82 -0.67
CA GLU A 100 -15.67 -13.36 0.69
C GLU A 100 -14.21 -13.67 1.06
N ILE A 101 -13.85 -13.44 2.32
CA ILE A 101 -12.55 -13.84 2.87
C ILE A 101 -12.75 -15.16 3.60
N ILE A 102 -12.05 -16.20 3.14
CA ILE A 102 -12.06 -17.53 3.76
C ILE A 102 -10.74 -17.70 4.51
N VAL A 103 -10.80 -17.80 5.83
CA VAL A 103 -9.65 -18.17 6.65
C VAL A 103 -9.57 -19.70 6.69
N ARG A 104 -8.41 -20.24 6.35
CA ARG A 104 -8.13 -21.68 6.43
C ARG A 104 -6.90 -21.87 7.30
N ASP A 105 -6.97 -22.84 8.20
CA ASP A 105 -5.78 -23.28 8.91
C ASP A 105 -4.81 -23.89 7.90
N LYS A 106 -3.51 -23.60 8.09
CA LYS A 106 -2.48 -24.28 7.31
C LYS A 106 -2.55 -25.75 7.71
N PRO A 107 -2.79 -26.70 6.78
CA PRO A 107 -2.77 -28.10 7.15
C PRO A 107 -1.40 -28.40 7.74
N ASP A 108 -1.36 -29.05 8.90
CA ASP A 108 -0.13 -29.51 9.49
C ASP A 108 0.60 -30.36 8.44
N GLU A 109 1.78 -29.90 8.03
CA GLU A 109 2.66 -30.64 7.13
C GLU A 109 3.11 -31.90 7.88
N GLN A 110 2.41 -33.02 7.65
CA GLN A 110 2.81 -34.37 8.07
C GLN A 110 4.01 -34.87 7.25
#